data_AF-K2FHW6-F1
#
_entry.id   AF-K2FHW6-F1
#
_cell.length_a   1.000
_cell.length_b   1.000
_cell.length_c   1.000
_cell.angle_alpha   90.00
_cell.angle_beta   90.00
_cell.angle_gamma   90.00
#
_symmetry.space_group_name_H-M   'P 1'
#
loop_
_entity.id
_entity.type
_entity.pdbx_description
1 polymer ?
#
loop_
_entity_poly.entity_id
_entity_poly.type
_entity_poly.pdbx_seq_one_letter_code
_entity_poly.pdbx_strand_id
1 'polypeptide(L)'
;MADGIEQRKRGRPATYSSDAERAKAWRQRQRELITAAKTAEPVVVEKIVEVERIVEKRVPVPAKTVKKVRGIPNASTLFPLLTERFTGYQGEENAKRFRTNAAKAATAAREILSLAQRGGVVPQVEEDFLRQAAQFFEHLNGIFHNAQAGAKRAAVKAEVERKAKHEARIKEVIALTFGASPAAADVLAVGEALLRFDKDAGEWLSKRFKVDKAYVSTYREYELRSAIRGGEVAKIVREVAENRLEIGERGRRWLDGDETGYTAGWADFEAYRTNG
;
A
#
# COMPACT_ATOMS: atom_id res chain seq x y z
N MET A 1 24.52 -56.72 42.72
CA MET A 1 25.18 -55.43 42.44
C MET A 1 24.29 -54.64 41.49
N ALA A 2 23.89 -53.43 41.91
CA ALA A 2 23.32 -52.26 41.20
C ALA A 2 22.46 -52.49 39.92
N ASP A 3 21.26 -51.94 39.71
CA ASP A 3 20.72 -50.65 40.17
C ASP A 3 19.17 -50.55 40.09
N GLY A 4 18.62 -49.85 41.07
CA GLY A 4 17.40 -49.02 41.11
C GLY A 4 16.21 -49.26 40.17
N ILE A 5 15.19 -49.99 40.64
CA ILE A 5 13.80 -49.82 40.18
C ILE A 5 13.10 -48.84 41.13
N GLU A 6 13.18 -47.53 40.84
CA GLU A 6 12.32 -46.55 41.51
C GLU A 6 10.93 -46.52 40.87
N GLN A 7 9.96 -46.94 41.67
CA GLN A 7 8.52 -46.86 41.41
C GLN A 7 8.09 -45.44 41.02
N ARG A 8 7.70 -45.20 39.75
CA ARG A 8 6.98 -43.99 39.37
C ARG A 8 5.48 -44.17 39.59
N LYS A 9 5.03 -43.68 40.75
CA LYS A 9 3.62 -43.55 41.15
C LYS A 9 2.79 -42.89 40.04
N ARG A 10 1.64 -43.48 39.74
CA ARG A 10 0.51 -42.86 39.03
C ARG A 10 0.12 -41.57 39.75
N GLY A 11 0.47 -40.41 39.21
CA GLY A 11 0.04 -39.10 39.68
C GLY A 11 -0.77 -38.39 38.60
N ARG A 12 -1.88 -37.75 38.98
CA ARG A 12 -2.64 -36.80 38.13
C ARG A 12 -1.69 -35.84 37.39
N PRO A 13 -2.05 -35.35 36.19
CA PRO A 13 -1.29 -34.27 35.55
C PRO A 13 -1.17 -33.10 36.53
N ALA A 14 0.05 -32.56 36.67
CA ALA A 14 0.27 -31.40 37.53
C ALA A 14 -0.69 -30.28 37.10
N THR A 15 -1.61 -29.90 38.00
CA THR A 15 -2.39 -28.68 37.85
C THR A 15 -1.39 -27.52 37.82
N TYR A 16 -1.19 -26.92 36.64
CA TYR A 16 -0.32 -25.75 36.48
C TYR A 16 -0.79 -24.64 37.42
N SER A 17 0.10 -24.14 38.28
CA SER A 17 -0.27 -23.22 39.37
C SER A 17 -0.57 -21.80 38.86
N SER A 18 -0.20 -21.49 37.61
CA SER A 18 -0.51 -20.23 36.95
C SER A 18 -0.58 -20.35 35.42
N ASP A 19 -1.21 -19.38 34.76
CA ASP A 19 -1.21 -19.27 33.29
C ASP A 19 0.20 -19.05 32.71
N ALA A 20 1.10 -18.44 33.48
CA ALA A 20 2.50 -18.26 33.10
C ALA A 20 3.26 -19.60 33.06
N GLU A 21 3.02 -20.48 34.04
CA GLU A 21 3.58 -21.83 34.04
C GLU A 21 3.01 -22.68 32.91
N ARG A 22 1.72 -22.53 32.62
CA ARG A 22 1.08 -23.21 31.48
C ARG A 22 1.67 -22.76 30.16
N ALA A 23 1.91 -21.46 29.98
CA ALA A 23 2.57 -20.92 28.80
C ALA A 23 4.04 -21.37 28.68
N LYS A 24 4.75 -21.50 29.81
CA LYS A 24 6.14 -22.01 29.83
C LYS A 24 6.21 -23.50 29.48
N ALA A 25 5.33 -24.32 30.06
CA ALA A 25 5.20 -25.73 29.73
C ALA A 25 4.78 -25.94 28.27
N TRP A 26 3.87 -25.11 27.76
CA TRP A 26 3.46 -25.14 26.35
C TRP A 26 4.60 -24.79 25.39
N ARG A 27 5.37 -23.73 25.68
CA ARG A 27 6.57 -23.38 24.88
C ARG A 27 7.61 -24.49 24.89
N GLN A 28 7.77 -25.17 26.02
CA GLN A 28 8.69 -26.30 26.14
C GLN A 28 8.19 -27.50 25.31
N ARG A 29 6.90 -27.82 25.40
CA ARG A 29 6.25 -28.85 24.59
C ARG A 29 6.32 -28.55 23.09
N GLN A 30 6.15 -27.29 22.69
CA GLN A 30 6.32 -26.87 21.30
C GLN A 30 7.77 -27.03 20.83
N ARG A 31 8.76 -26.70 21.66
CA ARG A 31 10.18 -26.94 21.33
C ARG A 31 10.47 -28.43 21.17
N GLU A 32 9.90 -29.28 22.03
CA GLU A 32 10.02 -30.74 21.94
C GLU A 32 9.37 -31.27 20.65
N LEU A 33 8.17 -30.80 20.31
CA LEU A 33 7.47 -31.16 19.07
C LEU A 33 8.21 -30.66 17.82
N ILE A 34 8.79 -29.46 17.86
CA ILE A 34 9.63 -28.93 16.78
C ILE A 34 10.92 -29.74 16.66
N THR A 35 11.50 -30.20 17.77
CA THR A 35 12.72 -31.02 17.76
C THR A 35 12.44 -32.42 17.20
N ALA A 36 11.33 -33.04 17.59
CA ALA A 36 10.84 -34.29 17.01
C ALA A 36 10.43 -34.16 15.54
N ALA A 37 9.91 -32.99 15.15
CA ALA A 37 9.57 -32.68 13.77
C ALA A 37 10.80 -32.36 12.90
N LYS A 38 11.94 -31.93 13.48
CA LYS A 38 13.21 -31.73 12.76
C LYS A 38 13.91 -33.03 12.39
N THR A 39 13.61 -34.13 13.09
CA THR A 39 14.09 -35.49 12.76
C THR A 39 13.25 -36.18 11.68
N ALA A 40 12.10 -35.62 11.30
CA ALA A 40 11.36 -35.97 10.10
C ALA A 40 11.61 -34.86 9.05
N GLU A 41 11.63 -35.20 7.76
CA GLU A 41 12.15 -34.36 6.66
C GLU A 41 11.61 -32.90 6.60
N PRO A 42 12.39 -31.95 6.05
CA PRO A 42 12.34 -30.55 6.47
C PRO A 42 11.74 -29.62 5.42
N VAL A 43 10.52 -29.11 5.62
CA VAL A 43 10.01 -27.92 4.87
C VAL A 43 9.15 -26.95 5.72
N VAL A 44 8.66 -27.35 6.89
CA VAL A 44 7.53 -26.62 7.53
C VAL A 44 7.96 -25.59 8.61
N VAL A 45 9.18 -25.66 9.13
CA VAL A 45 9.55 -24.93 10.37
C VAL A 45 9.96 -23.47 10.16
N GLU A 46 10.43 -23.07 8.97
CA GLU A 46 10.96 -21.71 8.76
C GLU A 46 9.88 -20.60 8.70
N LYS A 47 8.60 -20.93 8.47
CA LYS A 47 7.56 -19.91 8.22
C LYS A 47 6.71 -19.51 9.43
N ILE A 48 6.81 -20.21 10.57
CA ILE A 48 6.04 -19.87 11.78
C ILE A 48 6.72 -18.75 12.58
N VAL A 49 8.06 -18.66 12.53
CA VAL A 49 8.85 -17.65 13.27
C VAL A 49 8.70 -16.24 12.67
N GLU A 50 8.41 -16.11 11.38
CA GLU A 50 8.28 -14.80 10.73
C GLU A 50 6.96 -14.08 11.07
N VAL A 51 5.93 -14.82 11.52
CA VAL A 51 4.64 -14.26 11.94
C VAL A 51 4.74 -13.56 13.31
N GLU A 52 5.61 -14.02 14.23
CA GLU A 52 5.84 -13.34 15.52
C GLU A 52 6.46 -11.95 15.33
N ARG A 53 7.37 -11.79 14.36
CA ARG A 53 8.15 -10.56 14.19
C ARG A 53 7.35 -9.37 13.64
N ILE A 54 6.23 -9.62 12.95
CA ILE A 54 5.34 -8.58 12.39
C ILE A 54 4.36 -8.05 13.46
N VAL A 55 4.03 -8.85 14.47
CA VAL A 55 3.08 -8.46 15.54
C VAL A 55 3.78 -7.67 16.66
N GLU A 56 5.07 -7.90 16.91
CA GLU A 56 5.79 -7.24 18.02
C GLU A 56 6.16 -5.76 17.78
N LYS A 57 6.29 -5.29 16.54
CA LYS A 57 6.91 -3.96 16.29
C LYS A 57 6.03 -2.73 16.55
N ARG A 58 4.74 -2.85 16.90
CA ARG A 58 3.87 -1.67 17.10
C ARG A 58 2.76 -1.85 18.16
N VAL A 59 3.11 -2.35 19.34
CA VAL A 59 2.18 -2.30 20.49
C VAL A 59 2.81 -1.43 21.59
N PRO A 60 2.20 -0.28 21.95
CA PRO A 60 2.60 0.46 23.14
C PRO A 60 2.32 -0.37 24.41
N VAL A 61 3.18 -0.22 25.41
CA VAL A 61 3.18 -0.87 26.74
C VAL A 61 1.77 -1.03 27.34
N PRO A 62 1.43 -2.18 27.97
CA PRO A 62 0.06 -2.54 28.26
C PRO A 62 -0.53 -1.73 29.43
N ALA A 63 -1.65 -1.06 29.17
CA ALA A 63 -2.59 -0.65 30.22
C ALA A 63 -3.17 -1.91 30.88
N LYS A 64 -3.23 -1.91 32.22
CA LYS A 64 -3.75 -2.99 33.09
C LYS A 64 -5.02 -3.63 32.50
N THR A 65 -4.90 -4.85 31.99
CA THR A 65 -6.03 -5.63 31.48
C THR A 65 -6.79 -6.28 32.63
N VAL A 66 -7.98 -5.75 32.89
CA VAL A 66 -9.05 -6.40 33.66
C VAL A 66 -9.32 -7.78 33.04
N LYS A 67 -9.38 -8.83 33.87
CA LYS A 67 -9.70 -10.21 33.45
C LYS A 67 -10.99 -10.23 32.64
N LYS A 68 -10.89 -10.29 31.30
CA LYS A 68 -12.02 -10.61 30.43
C LYS A 68 -12.24 -12.12 30.50
N VAL A 69 -13.45 -12.50 30.89
CA VAL A 69 -14.03 -13.84 30.80
C VAL A 69 -13.69 -14.44 29.42
N ARG A 70 -13.21 -15.68 29.39
CA ARG A 70 -12.93 -16.44 28.16
C ARG A 70 -14.23 -16.62 27.37
N GLY A 71 -14.56 -15.63 26.54
CA GLY A 71 -15.58 -15.76 25.51
C GLY A 71 -15.06 -16.63 24.37
N ILE A 72 -15.95 -17.43 23.80
CA ILE A 72 -15.70 -18.18 22.56
C ILE A 72 -15.14 -17.20 21.52
N PRO A 73 -14.03 -17.52 20.82
CA PRO A 73 -13.49 -16.66 19.78
C PRO A 73 -14.57 -16.33 18.73
N ASN A 74 -15.03 -15.08 18.69
CA ASN A 74 -16.09 -14.66 17.78
C ASN A 74 -15.51 -13.75 16.69
N ALA A 75 -15.29 -14.33 15.50
CA ALA A 75 -14.71 -13.63 14.35
C ALA A 75 -15.57 -12.46 13.84
N SER A 76 -16.89 -12.49 14.08
CA SER A 76 -17.80 -11.40 13.72
C SER A 76 -17.48 -10.10 14.46
N THR A 77 -16.86 -10.18 15.64
CA THR A 77 -16.44 -8.99 16.42
C THR A 77 -15.17 -8.33 15.88
N LEU A 78 -14.37 -9.05 15.07
CA LEU A 78 -13.16 -8.53 14.44
C LEU A 78 -13.46 -7.77 13.15
N PHE A 79 -14.63 -8.00 12.56
CA PHE A 79 -15.00 -7.45 11.26
C PHE A 79 -14.97 -5.90 11.22
N PRO A 80 -15.59 -5.16 12.17
CA PRO A 80 -15.52 -3.69 12.16
C PRO A 80 -14.08 -3.16 12.34
N LEU A 81 -13.29 -3.80 13.21
CA LEU A 81 -11.91 -3.40 13.53
C LEU A 81 -10.94 -3.61 12.36
N LEU A 82 -11.16 -4.66 11.56
CA LEU A 82 -10.35 -4.93 10.38
C LEU A 82 -10.82 -4.08 9.20
N THR A 83 -12.13 -3.82 9.08
CA THR A 83 -12.69 -3.01 7.98
C THR A 83 -12.00 -1.66 7.89
N GLU A 84 -11.91 -0.91 8.99
CA GLU A 84 -11.26 0.42 9.02
C GLU A 84 -9.79 0.39 8.55
N ARG A 85 -9.06 -0.71 8.81
CA ARG A 85 -7.65 -0.86 8.41
C ARG A 85 -7.45 -1.27 6.96
N PHE A 86 -8.45 -1.83 6.31
CA PHE A 86 -8.36 -2.33 4.94
C PHE A 86 -9.28 -1.63 3.94
N THR A 87 -10.14 -0.71 4.40
CA THR A 87 -10.88 0.21 3.54
C THR A 87 -9.96 1.33 3.04
N GLY A 88 -9.49 1.22 1.79
CA GLY A 88 -8.72 2.28 1.13
C GLY A 88 -7.78 1.78 0.04
N TYR A 89 -7.27 2.72 -0.78
CA TYR A 89 -6.37 2.45 -1.91
C TYR A 89 -5.09 1.68 -1.52
N GLN A 90 -4.57 1.90 -0.31
CA GLN A 90 -3.34 1.26 0.19
C GLN A 90 -3.59 -0.10 0.89
N GLY A 91 -4.85 -0.56 0.94
CA GLY A 91 -5.25 -1.77 1.67
C GLY A 91 -5.09 -3.08 0.90
N GLU A 92 -4.97 -3.04 -0.43
CA GLU A 92 -5.05 -4.25 -1.27
C GLU A 92 -3.91 -5.25 -1.00
N GLU A 93 -2.67 -4.76 -1.03
CA GLU A 93 -1.50 -5.63 -0.88
C GLU A 93 -1.44 -6.24 0.53
N ASN A 94 -1.80 -5.44 1.54
CA ASN A 94 -1.92 -5.91 2.92
C ASN A 94 -3.04 -6.95 3.04
N ALA A 95 -4.23 -6.69 2.48
CA ALA A 95 -5.34 -7.65 2.48
C ALA A 95 -4.95 -8.97 1.79
N LYS A 96 -4.22 -8.92 0.67
CA LYS A 96 -3.69 -10.11 -0.03
C LYS A 96 -2.71 -10.91 0.84
N ARG A 97 -1.78 -10.24 1.53
CA ARG A 97 -0.84 -10.88 2.46
C ARG A 97 -1.57 -11.56 3.62
N PHE A 98 -2.51 -10.86 4.26
CA PHE A 98 -3.29 -11.42 5.36
C PHE A 98 -4.20 -12.59 4.94
N ARG A 99 -4.82 -12.51 3.76
CA ARG A 99 -5.56 -13.63 3.15
C ARG A 99 -4.68 -14.87 3.01
N THR A 100 -3.48 -14.70 2.47
CA THR A 100 -2.53 -15.80 2.24
C THR A 100 -2.07 -16.44 3.55
N ASN A 101 -1.81 -15.63 4.58
CA ASN A 101 -1.39 -16.12 5.89
C ASN A 101 -2.54 -16.81 6.65
N ALA A 102 -3.76 -16.27 6.57
CA ALA A 102 -4.95 -16.91 7.14
C ALA A 102 -5.23 -18.27 6.47
N ALA A 103 -5.16 -18.36 5.14
CA ALA A 103 -5.31 -19.62 4.43
C ALA A 103 -4.26 -20.66 4.85
N LYS A 104 -2.98 -20.26 4.96
CA LYS A 104 -1.91 -21.15 5.44
C LYS A 104 -2.15 -21.64 6.87
N ALA A 105 -2.59 -20.75 7.77
CA ALA A 105 -2.88 -21.10 9.15
C ALA A 105 -4.07 -22.08 9.27
N ALA A 106 -5.11 -21.90 8.44
CA ALA A 106 -6.23 -22.84 8.36
C ALA A 106 -5.77 -24.23 7.88
N THR A 107 -4.93 -24.29 6.83
CA THR A 107 -4.38 -25.54 6.32
C THR A 107 -3.51 -26.25 7.37
N ALA A 108 -2.61 -25.52 8.04
CA ALA A 108 -1.76 -26.09 9.08
C ALA A 108 -2.59 -26.67 10.26
N ALA A 109 -3.64 -25.97 10.69
CA ALA A 109 -4.54 -26.49 11.74
C ALA A 109 -5.22 -27.80 11.34
N ARG A 110 -5.61 -27.95 10.07
CA ARG A 110 -6.19 -29.18 9.52
C ARG A 110 -5.18 -30.32 9.41
N GLU A 111 -3.97 -30.02 8.96
CA GLU A 111 -2.90 -31.02 8.87
C GLU A 111 -2.53 -31.57 10.24
N ILE A 112 -2.42 -30.72 11.26
CA ILE A 112 -2.20 -31.14 12.65
C ILE A 112 -3.35 -32.01 13.16
N LEU A 113 -4.61 -31.64 12.88
CA LEU A 113 -5.78 -32.45 13.24
C LEU A 113 -5.77 -33.82 12.53
N SER A 114 -5.41 -33.86 11.26
CA SER A 114 -5.31 -35.10 10.47
C SER A 114 -4.19 -36.02 10.99
N LEU A 115 -3.03 -35.45 11.36
CA LEU A 115 -1.92 -36.20 11.96
C LEU A 115 -2.27 -36.71 13.36
N ALA A 116 -2.94 -35.88 14.17
CA ALA A 116 -3.49 -36.25 15.47
C ALA A 116 -4.40 -37.49 15.37
N GLN A 117 -5.32 -37.49 14.40
CA GLN A 117 -6.26 -38.60 14.17
C GLN A 117 -5.58 -39.89 13.67
N ARG A 118 -4.39 -39.80 13.06
CA ARG A 118 -3.66 -40.95 12.51
C ARG A 118 -2.70 -41.61 13.51
N GLY A 119 -2.32 -40.94 14.60
CA GLY A 119 -1.16 -41.33 15.42
C GLY A 119 -1.37 -41.50 16.93
N GLY A 120 -2.53 -41.15 17.51
CA GLY A 120 -2.77 -41.38 18.94
C GLY A 120 -4.03 -40.73 19.50
N VAL A 121 -4.36 -41.05 20.76
CA VAL A 121 -5.50 -40.48 21.49
C VAL A 121 -5.22 -39.00 21.78
N VAL A 122 -5.65 -38.12 20.89
CA VAL A 122 -5.62 -36.68 21.14
C VAL A 122 -6.77 -36.32 22.07
N PRO A 123 -6.51 -35.58 23.17
CA PRO A 123 -7.58 -35.12 24.05
C PRO A 123 -8.61 -34.31 23.25
N GLN A 124 -9.89 -34.59 23.46
CA GLN A 124 -11.00 -33.97 22.73
C GLN A 124 -10.97 -32.43 22.78
N VAL A 125 -10.44 -31.87 23.87
CA VAL A 125 -10.22 -30.42 24.04
C VAL A 125 -9.24 -29.84 23.01
N GLU A 126 -8.21 -30.59 22.62
CA GLU A 126 -7.21 -30.17 21.62
C GLU A 126 -7.77 -30.32 20.19
N GLU A 127 -8.57 -31.35 19.93
CA GLU A 127 -9.29 -31.47 18.65
C GLU A 127 -10.30 -30.33 18.45
N ASP A 128 -11.09 -30.02 19.48
CA ASP A 128 -12.07 -28.93 19.44
C ASP A 128 -11.39 -27.58 19.22
N PHE A 129 -10.24 -27.36 19.86
CA PHE A 129 -9.44 -26.16 19.63
C PHE A 129 -8.93 -26.06 18.19
N LEU A 130 -8.38 -27.14 17.63
CA LEU A 130 -7.87 -27.15 16.25
C LEU A 130 -8.98 -26.95 15.22
N ARG A 131 -10.16 -27.54 15.45
CA ARG A 131 -11.35 -27.30 14.62
C ARG A 131 -11.79 -25.83 14.69
N GLN A 132 -11.87 -25.26 15.89
CA GLN A 132 -12.20 -23.85 16.09
C GLN A 132 -11.18 -22.92 15.43
N ALA A 133 -9.88 -23.24 15.55
CA ALA A 133 -8.81 -22.48 14.93
C ALA A 133 -8.90 -22.51 13.39
N ALA A 134 -9.15 -23.69 12.80
CA ALA A 134 -9.34 -23.82 11.36
C ALA A 134 -10.53 -22.99 10.87
N GLN A 135 -11.70 -23.12 11.53
CA GLN A 135 -12.90 -22.35 11.20
C GLN A 135 -12.67 -20.83 11.33
N PHE A 136 -11.95 -20.42 12.38
CA PHE A 136 -11.59 -19.01 12.59
C PHE A 136 -10.73 -18.46 11.45
N PHE A 137 -9.67 -19.18 11.05
CA PHE A 137 -8.79 -18.74 9.98
C PHE A 137 -9.46 -18.76 8.59
N GLU A 138 -10.39 -19.68 8.35
CA GLU A 138 -11.22 -19.66 7.14
C GLU A 138 -12.15 -18.44 7.09
N HIS A 139 -12.77 -18.11 8.22
CA HIS A 139 -13.60 -16.92 8.31
C HIS A 139 -12.77 -15.64 8.08
N LEU A 140 -11.58 -15.54 8.69
CA LEU A 140 -10.65 -14.43 8.43
C LEU A 140 -10.23 -14.37 6.96
N ASN A 141 -9.97 -15.51 6.34
CA ASN A 141 -9.64 -15.57 4.92
C ASN A 141 -10.76 -14.99 4.04
N GLY A 142 -12.02 -15.29 4.36
CA GLY A 142 -13.20 -14.71 3.70
C GLY A 142 -13.28 -13.18 3.89
N ILE A 143 -13.00 -12.68 5.09
CA ILE A 143 -12.96 -11.24 5.39
C ILE A 143 -11.87 -10.55 4.55
N PHE A 144 -10.65 -11.09 4.52
CA PHE A 144 -9.55 -10.49 3.76
C PHE A 144 -9.80 -10.53 2.24
N HIS A 145 -10.48 -11.56 1.75
CA HIS A 145 -10.91 -11.61 0.35
C HIS A 145 -11.86 -10.44 0.01
N ASN A 146 -12.89 -10.20 0.84
CA ASN A 146 -13.84 -9.10 0.64
C ASN A 146 -13.16 -7.74 0.77
N ALA A 147 -12.25 -7.58 1.72
CA ALA A 147 -11.45 -6.37 1.89
C ALA A 147 -10.56 -6.09 0.67
N GLN A 148 -9.90 -7.11 0.12
CA GLN A 148 -9.11 -6.98 -1.10
C GLN A 148 -9.97 -6.54 -2.29
N ALA A 149 -11.15 -7.16 -2.48
CA ALA A 149 -12.07 -6.77 -3.53
C ALA A 149 -12.59 -5.33 -3.36
N GLY A 150 -12.87 -4.91 -2.13
CA GLY A 150 -13.26 -3.55 -1.78
C GLY A 150 -12.17 -2.53 -2.10
N ALA A 151 -10.92 -2.81 -1.71
CA ALA A 151 -9.76 -1.96 -2.00
C ALA A 151 -9.53 -1.79 -3.50
N LYS A 152 -9.65 -2.86 -4.29
CA LYS A 152 -9.59 -2.80 -5.76
C LYS A 152 -10.66 -1.88 -6.36
N ARG A 153 -11.91 -2.01 -5.91
CA ARG A 153 -13.00 -1.14 -6.38
C ARG A 153 -12.76 0.31 -6.01
N ALA A 154 -12.27 0.57 -4.80
CA ALA A 154 -11.91 1.91 -4.35
C ALA A 154 -10.77 2.50 -5.20
N ALA A 155 -9.77 1.71 -5.55
CA ALA A 155 -8.67 2.11 -6.43
C ALA A 155 -9.17 2.53 -7.81
N VAL A 156 -10.01 1.70 -8.44
CA VAL A 156 -10.61 2.01 -9.74
C VAL A 156 -11.46 3.28 -9.66
N LYS A 157 -12.30 3.42 -8.61
CA LYS A 157 -13.12 4.61 -8.42
C LYS A 157 -12.27 5.88 -8.25
N ALA A 158 -11.22 5.81 -7.43
CA ALA A 158 -10.32 6.94 -7.21
C ALA A 158 -9.59 7.35 -8.49
N GLU A 159 -9.16 6.39 -9.32
CA GLU A 159 -8.52 6.69 -10.60
C GLU A 159 -9.50 7.30 -11.62
N VAL A 160 -10.74 6.80 -11.68
CA VAL A 160 -11.80 7.39 -12.51
C VAL A 160 -12.10 8.82 -12.06
N GLU A 161 -12.21 9.05 -10.75
CA GLU A 161 -12.46 10.39 -10.20
C GLU A 161 -11.27 11.33 -10.46
N ARG A 162 -10.03 10.86 -10.32
CA ARG A 162 -8.82 11.62 -10.63
C ARG A 162 -8.79 12.03 -12.10
N LYS A 163 -9.06 11.09 -13.01
CA LYS A 163 -9.15 11.36 -14.46
C LYS A 163 -10.26 12.36 -14.79
N ALA A 164 -11.44 12.21 -14.19
CA ALA A 164 -12.55 13.14 -14.40
C ALA A 164 -12.22 14.57 -13.90
N LYS A 165 -11.58 14.69 -12.73
CA LYS A 165 -11.10 15.98 -12.21
C LYS A 165 -10.03 16.60 -13.09
N HIS A 166 -9.09 15.79 -13.59
CA HIS A 166 -8.06 16.24 -14.53
C HIS A 166 -8.67 16.76 -15.83
N GLU A 167 -9.59 15.99 -16.43
CA GLU A 167 -10.27 16.36 -17.67
C GLU A 167 -11.11 17.64 -17.50
N ALA A 168 -11.75 17.82 -16.35
CA ALA A 168 -12.48 19.05 -16.04
C ALA A 168 -11.53 20.27 -15.97
N ARG A 169 -10.36 20.14 -15.33
CA ARG A 169 -9.34 21.18 -15.29
C ARG A 169 -8.80 21.51 -16.68
N ILE A 170 -8.55 20.50 -17.51
CA ILE A 170 -8.11 20.72 -18.89
C ILE A 170 -9.13 21.56 -19.65
N LYS A 171 -10.43 21.26 -19.56
CA LYS A 171 -11.48 22.07 -20.21
C LYS A 171 -11.51 23.51 -19.72
N GLU A 172 -11.37 23.73 -18.42
CA GLU A 172 -11.30 25.07 -17.82
C GLU A 172 -10.09 25.84 -18.36
N VAL A 173 -8.92 25.21 -18.39
CA VAL A 173 -7.69 25.83 -18.87
C VAL A 173 -7.73 26.11 -20.37
N ILE A 174 -8.35 25.24 -21.17
CA ILE A 174 -8.62 25.49 -22.59
C ILE A 174 -9.46 26.75 -22.75
N ALA A 175 -10.55 26.87 -21.99
CA ALA A 175 -11.42 28.04 -22.05
C ALA A 175 -10.68 29.33 -21.60
N LEU A 176 -9.82 29.25 -20.59
CA LEU A 176 -8.99 30.38 -20.14
C LEU A 176 -7.93 30.78 -21.17
N THR A 177 -7.41 29.83 -21.95
CA THR A 177 -6.30 30.07 -22.88
C THR A 177 -6.80 30.52 -24.25
N PHE A 178 -7.87 29.90 -24.75
CA PHE A 178 -8.34 30.06 -26.12
C PHE A 178 -9.79 30.56 -26.22
N GLY A 179 -10.50 30.69 -25.10
CA GLY A 179 -11.93 30.95 -25.10
C GLY A 179 -12.79 29.72 -25.44
N ALA A 180 -14.09 29.94 -25.64
CA ALA A 180 -15.06 28.86 -25.86
C ALA A 180 -14.92 28.17 -27.23
N SER A 181 -14.37 28.86 -28.23
CA SER A 181 -14.20 28.35 -29.59
C SER A 181 -12.82 28.75 -30.14
N PRO A 182 -11.78 27.92 -29.89
CA PRO A 182 -10.42 28.19 -30.34
C PRO A 182 -10.34 28.27 -31.86
N ALA A 183 -9.83 29.37 -32.40
CA ALA A 183 -9.50 29.44 -33.83
C ALA A 183 -8.24 28.60 -34.11
N ALA A 184 -8.25 27.81 -35.18
CA ALA A 184 -7.15 26.91 -35.50
C ALA A 184 -5.79 27.62 -35.67
N ALA A 185 -5.82 28.82 -36.27
CA ALA A 185 -4.61 29.64 -36.45
C ALA A 185 -4.02 30.10 -35.11
N ASP A 186 -4.86 30.54 -34.17
CA ASP A 186 -4.43 30.98 -32.84
C ASP A 186 -3.88 29.81 -32.02
N VAL A 187 -4.53 28.65 -32.09
CA VAL A 187 -4.06 27.41 -31.45
C VAL A 187 -2.66 27.03 -31.94
N LEU A 188 -2.46 27.04 -33.25
CA LEU A 188 -1.17 26.72 -33.86
C LEU A 188 -0.11 27.74 -33.44
N ALA A 189 -0.42 29.03 -33.53
CA ALA A 189 0.50 30.11 -33.16
C ALA A 189 0.94 30.03 -31.69
N VAL A 190 0.00 29.73 -30.78
CA VAL A 190 0.31 29.54 -29.35
C VAL A 190 1.14 28.29 -29.12
N GLY A 191 0.81 27.17 -29.78
CA GLY A 191 1.61 25.94 -29.69
C GLY A 191 3.05 26.12 -30.17
N GLU A 192 3.24 26.79 -31.31
CA GLU A 192 4.59 27.12 -31.82
C GLU A 192 5.34 28.10 -30.92
N ALA A 193 4.64 29.12 -30.39
CA ALA A 193 5.24 30.07 -29.46
C ALA A 193 5.71 29.37 -28.17
N LEU A 194 4.97 28.38 -27.67
CA LEU A 194 5.35 27.62 -26.49
C LEU A 194 6.63 26.82 -26.73
N LEU A 195 6.77 26.17 -27.89
CA LEU A 195 8.00 25.47 -28.28
C LEU A 195 9.20 26.41 -28.45
N ARG A 196 8.98 27.65 -28.92
CA ARG A 196 10.03 28.67 -28.98
C ARG A 196 10.42 29.17 -27.59
N PHE A 197 9.42 29.39 -26.73
CA PHE A 197 9.64 29.83 -25.35
C PHE A 197 10.54 28.86 -24.58
N ASP A 198 10.30 27.55 -24.74
CA ASP A 198 11.14 26.50 -24.15
C ASP A 198 12.62 26.62 -24.53
N LYS A 199 12.88 26.96 -25.79
CA LYS A 199 14.21 26.97 -26.37
C LYS A 199 14.96 28.28 -26.11
N ASP A 200 14.27 29.40 -26.23
CA ASP A 200 14.93 30.70 -26.44
C ASP A 200 14.70 31.69 -25.26
N ALA A 201 13.76 31.42 -24.35
CA ALA A 201 13.39 32.40 -23.33
C ALA A 201 14.32 32.45 -22.11
N GLY A 202 15.24 31.49 -21.95
CA GLY A 202 16.14 31.42 -20.80
C GLY A 202 16.93 32.71 -20.58
N GLU A 203 17.56 33.25 -21.63
CA GLU A 203 18.33 34.49 -21.52
C GLU A 203 17.44 35.70 -21.20
N TRP A 204 16.26 35.77 -21.82
CA TRP A 204 15.28 36.83 -21.56
C TRP A 204 14.79 36.82 -20.11
N LEU A 205 14.49 35.64 -19.57
CA LEU A 205 14.08 35.44 -18.18
C LEU A 205 15.19 35.79 -17.19
N SER A 206 16.43 35.33 -17.44
CA SER A 206 17.57 35.65 -16.58
C SER A 206 17.79 37.16 -16.48
N LYS A 207 17.74 37.88 -17.60
CA LYS A 207 17.84 39.35 -17.63
C LYS A 207 16.68 40.02 -16.90
N ARG A 208 15.45 39.59 -17.18
CA ARG A 208 14.23 40.18 -16.59
C ARG A 208 14.19 40.04 -15.07
N PHE A 209 14.53 38.86 -14.57
CA PHE A 209 14.47 38.55 -13.14
C PHE A 209 15.78 38.75 -12.40
N LYS A 210 16.86 39.11 -13.10
CA LYS A 210 18.20 39.32 -12.53
C LYS A 210 18.65 38.08 -11.75
N VAL A 211 18.65 36.94 -12.43
CA VAL A 211 19.10 35.64 -11.91
C VAL A 211 20.20 35.09 -12.81
N ASP A 212 21.03 34.21 -12.27
CA ASP A 212 22.14 33.60 -12.99
C ASP A 212 21.63 32.63 -14.06
N LYS A 213 20.59 31.84 -13.72
CA LYS A 213 20.00 30.85 -14.63
C LYS A 213 18.48 30.91 -14.61
N ALA A 214 17.88 30.71 -15.78
CA ALA A 214 16.44 30.55 -15.91
C ALA A 214 16.11 29.33 -16.76
N TYR A 215 15.09 28.59 -16.34
CA TYR A 215 14.62 27.38 -17.00
C TYR A 215 13.16 27.52 -17.40
N VAL A 216 12.87 27.07 -18.61
CA VAL A 216 11.52 26.75 -19.06
C VAL A 216 11.43 25.22 -19.12
N SER A 217 10.29 24.67 -18.74
CA SER A 217 10.06 23.23 -18.86
C SER A 217 8.73 23.00 -19.54
N THR A 218 8.77 22.71 -20.83
CA THR A 218 7.59 22.29 -21.58
C THR A 218 7.34 20.81 -21.33
N TYR A 219 6.25 20.50 -20.63
CA TYR A 219 5.77 19.15 -20.45
C TYR A 219 5.27 18.59 -21.79
N ARG A 220 5.70 17.38 -22.18
CA ARG A 220 5.21 16.70 -23.41
C ARG A 220 5.50 17.47 -24.70
N GLU A 221 6.69 18.08 -24.77
CA GLU A 221 7.21 18.78 -25.96
C GLU A 221 7.12 17.93 -27.24
N TYR A 222 7.40 16.63 -27.14
CA TYR A 222 7.30 15.70 -28.27
C TYR A 222 5.87 15.59 -28.79
N GLU A 223 4.89 15.39 -27.93
CA GLU A 223 3.49 15.28 -28.31
C GLU A 223 2.95 16.57 -28.91
N LEU A 224 3.34 17.73 -28.36
CA LEU A 224 3.01 19.03 -28.92
C LEU A 224 3.61 19.20 -30.33
N ARG A 225 4.91 18.90 -30.50
CA ARG A 225 5.57 18.93 -31.83
C ARG A 225 4.90 17.99 -32.83
N SER A 226 4.55 16.78 -32.39
CA SER A 226 3.86 15.81 -33.24
C SER A 226 2.47 16.30 -33.66
N ALA A 227 1.70 16.86 -32.73
CA ALA A 227 0.38 17.41 -33.01
C ALA A 227 0.42 18.60 -33.98
N ILE A 228 1.41 19.49 -33.81
CA ILE A 228 1.65 20.62 -34.72
C ILE A 228 1.98 20.12 -36.13
N ARG A 229 2.92 19.18 -36.28
CA ARG A 229 3.26 18.60 -37.59
C ARG A 229 2.09 17.90 -38.26
N GLY A 230 1.24 17.24 -37.47
CA GLY A 230 0.04 16.56 -37.96
C GLY A 230 -1.15 17.49 -38.24
N GLY A 231 -1.09 18.77 -37.87
CA GLY A 231 -2.22 19.70 -37.98
C GLY A 231 -3.41 19.33 -37.07
N GLU A 232 -3.18 18.58 -35.99
CA GLU A 232 -4.21 18.06 -35.11
C GLU A 232 -4.66 19.11 -34.07
N VAL A 233 -5.45 20.11 -34.50
CA VAL A 233 -5.85 21.28 -33.68
C VAL A 233 -6.35 20.88 -32.28
N ALA A 234 -7.25 19.91 -32.18
CA ALA A 234 -7.80 19.48 -30.89
C ALA A 234 -6.72 18.91 -29.93
N LYS A 235 -5.70 18.23 -30.50
CA LYS A 235 -4.58 17.71 -29.73
C LYS A 235 -3.63 18.82 -29.32
N ILE A 236 -3.35 19.79 -30.19
CA ILE A 236 -2.54 20.97 -29.86
C ILE A 236 -3.18 21.72 -28.68
N VAL A 237 -4.49 21.98 -28.74
CA VAL A 237 -5.25 22.62 -27.65
C VAL A 237 -5.05 21.88 -26.33
N ARG A 238 -5.19 20.55 -26.35
CA ARG A 238 -5.02 19.72 -25.16
C ARG A 238 -3.59 19.79 -24.62
N GLU A 239 -2.58 19.64 -25.48
CA GLU A 239 -1.18 19.63 -25.04
C GLU A 239 -0.73 20.99 -24.49
N VAL A 240 -1.23 22.11 -25.05
CA VAL A 240 -1.00 23.45 -24.47
C VAL A 240 -1.63 23.56 -23.09
N ALA A 241 -2.86 23.06 -22.90
CA ALA A 241 -3.53 23.08 -21.61
C ALA A 241 -2.83 22.21 -20.55
N GLU A 242 -2.35 21.02 -20.94
CA GLU A 242 -1.53 20.16 -20.06
C GLU A 242 -0.23 20.89 -19.65
N ASN A 243 0.44 21.57 -20.58
CA ASN A 243 1.61 22.38 -20.28
C ASN A 243 1.32 23.48 -19.26
N ARG A 244 0.26 24.27 -19.49
CA ARG A 244 -0.15 25.35 -18.60
C ARG A 244 -0.43 24.85 -17.17
N LEU A 245 -1.08 23.69 -17.04
CA LEU A 245 -1.34 23.07 -15.74
C LEU A 245 -0.04 22.64 -15.05
N GLU A 246 0.90 22.04 -15.78
CA GLU A 246 2.13 21.50 -15.21
C GLU A 246 3.10 22.62 -14.77
N ILE A 247 3.34 23.62 -15.63
CA ILE A 247 4.26 24.72 -15.30
C ILE A 247 3.65 25.69 -14.27
N GLY A 248 2.32 25.70 -14.16
CA GLY A 248 1.57 26.58 -13.27
C GLY A 248 1.57 28.05 -13.72
N GLU A 249 0.68 28.86 -13.12
CA GLU A 249 0.51 30.25 -13.56
C GLU A 249 1.72 31.14 -13.24
N ARG A 250 2.39 30.90 -12.11
CA ARG A 250 3.48 31.75 -11.60
C ARG A 250 4.79 30.99 -11.63
N GLY A 251 5.82 31.62 -12.19
CA GLY A 251 7.18 31.12 -12.05
C GLY A 251 7.70 31.25 -10.61
N ARG A 252 8.84 30.62 -10.36
CA ARG A 252 9.41 30.47 -9.02
C ARG A 252 10.92 30.69 -9.04
N ARG A 253 11.42 31.47 -8.08
CA ARG A 253 12.85 31.55 -7.78
C ARG A 253 13.32 30.38 -6.94
N TRP A 254 14.56 29.96 -7.17
CA TRP A 254 15.25 28.96 -6.36
C TRP A 254 16.73 29.35 -6.22
N LEU A 255 17.41 28.66 -5.30
CA LEU A 255 18.83 28.81 -5.02
C LEU A 255 19.50 27.45 -5.13
N ASP A 256 20.64 27.37 -5.79
CA ASP A 256 21.52 26.19 -5.82
C ASP A 256 22.94 26.62 -5.47
N GLY A 257 23.31 26.43 -4.21
CA GLY A 257 24.51 27.03 -3.65
C GLY A 257 24.44 28.56 -3.71
N ASP A 258 25.43 29.16 -4.36
CA ASP A 258 25.53 30.62 -4.57
C ASP A 258 24.83 31.10 -5.85
N GLU A 259 24.37 30.19 -6.71
CA GLU A 259 23.65 30.55 -7.95
C GLU A 259 22.18 30.81 -7.67
N THR A 260 21.69 31.92 -8.22
CA THR A 260 20.28 32.29 -8.22
C THR A 260 19.60 31.76 -9.48
N GLY A 261 18.50 31.04 -9.29
CA GLY A 261 17.75 30.40 -10.37
C GLY A 261 16.30 30.86 -10.47
N TYR A 262 15.71 30.73 -11.66
CA TYR A 262 14.29 30.94 -11.89
C TYR A 262 13.70 29.84 -12.78
N THR A 263 12.48 29.40 -12.46
CA THR A 263 11.69 28.51 -13.31
C THR A 263 10.46 29.28 -13.79
N ALA A 264 10.25 29.31 -15.10
CA ALA A 264 9.15 30.03 -15.72
C ALA A 264 7.77 29.41 -15.41
N GLY A 265 6.77 30.28 -15.25
CA GLY A 265 5.35 29.88 -15.28
C GLY A 265 4.63 30.39 -16.53
N TRP A 266 3.34 30.09 -16.62
CA TRP A 266 2.49 30.48 -17.75
C TRP A 266 2.41 32.00 -17.96
N ALA A 267 2.36 32.79 -16.89
CA ALA A 267 2.35 34.25 -16.99
C ALA A 267 3.65 34.81 -17.64
N ASP A 268 4.77 34.11 -17.46
CA ASP A 268 6.03 34.49 -18.11
C ASP A 268 6.00 34.18 -19.61
N PHE A 269 5.40 33.04 -19.99
CA PHE A 269 5.13 32.70 -21.39
C PHE A 269 4.24 33.74 -22.07
N GLU A 270 3.13 34.14 -21.43
CA GLU A 270 2.25 35.17 -21.99
C GLU A 270 3.00 36.50 -22.17
N ALA A 271 3.79 36.90 -21.18
CA ALA A 271 4.57 38.13 -21.25
C ALA A 271 5.66 38.08 -22.33
N TYR A 272 6.30 36.91 -22.53
CA TYR A 272 7.25 36.67 -23.61
C TYR A 272 6.56 36.74 -24.97
N ARG A 273 5.40 36.10 -25.14
CA ARG A 273 4.66 36.13 -26.42
C ARG A 273 4.26 37.55 -26.82
N THR A 274 4.02 38.43 -25.86
CA THR A 274 3.64 39.83 -26.12
C THR A 274 4.83 40.80 -26.28
N ASN A 275 5.98 40.53 -25.65
CA ASN A 275 7.08 41.51 -25.53
C ASN A 275 8.48 40.96 -25.84
N GLY A 276 8.59 39.66 -26.12
CA GLY A 276 9.83 38.93 -26.34
C GLY A 276 10.23 38.88 -27.80
#